data_AF-A0A355R7A1-F1
#
_entry.id   AF-A0A355R7A1-F1
#
_cell.length_a   1.000
_cell.length_b   1.000
_cell.length_c   1.000
_cell.angle_alpha   90.00
_cell.angle_beta   90.00
_cell.angle_gamma   90.00
#
_symmetry.space_group_name_H-M   'P 1'
#
loop_
_entity.id
_entity.type
_entity.pdbx_description
1 polymer ?
#
loop_
_entity_poly.entity_id
_entity_poly.type
_entity_poly.pdbx_seq_one_letter_code
_entity_poly.pdbx_strand_id
1 'polypeptide(L)'
;AAIHQQIHGQIGHVSAEAVLSGGGLVRLYQAICALDGDTPRHKTPAHITDAALGGEPRALAVVEQFCRFLGRVAGNNVLTLGARGG
;
A
#
# COMPACT_ATOMS: atom_id res chain seq x y z
N ALA A 1 -1.18 -16.12 19.00
CA ALA A 1 -1.34 -17.03 17.84
C ALA A 1 -2.63 -16.78 17.03
N ALA A 2 -3.73 -16.29 17.61
CA ALA A 2 -5.02 -16.16 16.91
C ALA A 2 -5.20 -14.90 16.01
N ILE A 3 -4.42 -13.84 16.22
CA ILE A 3 -4.57 -12.57 15.47
C ILE A 3 -4.09 -12.70 14.00
N HIS A 4 -3.14 -13.61 13.74
CA HIS A 4 -2.53 -13.76 12.42
C HIS A 4 -3.50 -14.32 11.36
N GLN A 5 -4.47 -15.15 11.76
CA GLN A 5 -5.48 -15.71 10.85
C GLN A 5 -6.61 -14.72 10.53
N GLN A 6 -6.96 -13.84 11.47
CA GLN A 6 -8.01 -12.84 11.28
C GLN A 6 -7.62 -11.80 10.20
N ILE A 7 -6.33 -11.47 10.12
CA ILE A 7 -5.78 -10.52 9.15
C ILE A 7 -5.65 -11.16 7.75
N HIS A 8 -5.51 -12.48 7.65
CA HIS A 8 -5.38 -13.17 6.37
C HIS A 8 -6.69 -13.21 5.55
N GLY A 9 -7.85 -13.16 6.22
CA GLY A 9 -9.16 -13.25 5.56
C GLY A 9 -9.71 -11.92 5.03
N GLN A 10 -9.32 -10.78 5.62
CA GLN A 10 -9.86 -9.48 5.23
C GLN A 10 -9.07 -8.75 4.15
N ILE A 11 -7.82 -9.19 3.92
CA ILE A 11 -6.95 -8.65 2.87
C ILE A 11 -6.83 -9.70 1.75
N GLY A 12 -7.98 -10.28 1.37
CA GLY A 12 -8.05 -11.25 0.29
C GLY A 12 -7.37 -10.70 -0.96
N HIS A 13 -6.31 -11.38 -1.40
CA HIS A 13 -5.61 -11.23 -2.68
C HIS A 13 -5.88 -9.90 -3.40
N VAL A 14 -5.49 -8.77 -2.79
CA VAL A 14 -5.20 -7.61 -3.63
C VAL A 14 -3.85 -7.97 -4.25
N SER A 15 -3.88 -8.45 -5.50
CA SER A 15 -2.68 -8.71 -6.26
C SER A 15 -1.74 -7.54 -6.06
N ALA A 16 -0.47 -7.80 -5.79
CA ALA A 16 0.53 -6.75 -5.68
C ALA A 16 0.38 -5.75 -6.84
N GLU A 17 0.15 -6.25 -8.04
CA GLU A 17 -0.11 -5.49 -9.26
C GLU A 17 -1.30 -4.52 -9.16
N ALA A 18 -2.33 -4.84 -8.38
CA ALA A 18 -3.49 -3.97 -8.14
C ALA A 18 -3.17 -2.82 -7.15
N VAL A 19 -2.30 -3.06 -6.16
CA VAL A 19 -1.79 -2.00 -5.27
C VAL A 19 -0.74 -1.15 -6.01
N LEU A 20 0.12 -1.78 -6.82
CA LEU A 20 1.27 -1.17 -7.52
C LEU A 20 0.90 -0.50 -8.85
N SER A 21 -0.26 0.14 -8.87
CA SER A 21 -0.72 0.95 -9.99
C SER A 21 -1.06 2.36 -9.51
N GLY A 22 -1.12 3.33 -10.41
CA GLY A 22 -1.60 4.68 -10.07
C GLY A 22 -2.98 4.66 -9.40
N GLY A 23 -3.84 3.70 -9.76
CA GLY A 23 -5.14 3.49 -9.11
C GLY A 23 -5.06 2.80 -7.74
N GLY A 24 -4.02 2.01 -7.49
CA GLY A 24 -3.79 1.37 -6.18
C GLY A 24 -3.33 2.37 -5.13
N LEU A 25 -2.49 3.34 -5.51
CA LEU A 25 -2.08 4.45 -4.63
C LEU A 25 -3.29 5.29 -4.17
N VAL A 26 -4.23 5.59 -5.08
CA VAL A 26 -5.46 6.34 -4.74
C VAL A 26 -6.35 5.55 -3.79
N ARG A 27 -6.50 4.23 -3.99
CA ARG A 27 -7.28 3.38 -3.08
C ARG A 27 -6.65 3.32 -1.69
N LEU A 28 -5.32 3.24 -1.61
CA LEU A 28 -4.61 3.27 -0.34
C LEU A 28 -4.80 4.61 0.39
N TYR A 29 -4.73 5.73 -0.33
CA TYR A 29 -5.02 7.05 0.22
C TYR A 29 -6.43 7.16 0.79
N GLN A 30 -7.43 6.68 0.04
CA GLN A 30 -8.83 6.67 0.49
C GLN A 30 -9.03 5.80 1.73
N ALA A 31 -8.42 4.63 1.78
CA ALA A 31 -8.51 3.73 2.94
C ALA A 31 -7.91 4.37 4.20
N ILE A 32 -6.74 5.01 4.09
CA ILE A 32 -6.10 5.71 5.21
C ILE A 32 -6.95 6.89 5.67
N CYS A 33 -7.49 7.69 4.74
CA CYS A 33 -8.41 8.79 5.09
C CYS A 33 -9.64 8.27 5.84
N ALA A 34 -10.25 7.18 5.38
CA ALA A 34 -11.42 6.59 6.03
C ALA A 34 -11.11 6.05 7.44
N LEU A 35 -9.94 5.46 7.65
CA LEU A 35 -9.49 4.98 8.96
C LEU A 35 -9.23 6.13 9.94
N ASP A 36 -8.71 7.25 9.46
CA ASP A 36 -8.49 8.48 10.23
C ASP A 36 -9.76 9.32 10.42
N GLY A 37 -10.89 8.94 9.82
CA GLY A 37 -12.14 9.70 9.86
C GLY A 37 -12.11 11.00 9.06
N ASP A 38 -11.18 11.12 8.09
CA ASP A 38 -11.00 12.31 7.27
C ASP A 38 -11.50 12.10 5.83
N THR A 39 -11.81 13.20 5.15
CA THR A 39 -12.28 13.17 3.77
C THR A 39 -11.10 13.19 2.79
N PRO A 40 -11.00 12.23 1.86
CA PRO A 40 -9.92 12.21 0.88
C PRO A 40 -10.00 13.42 -0.05
N ARG A 41 -8.94 14.25 -0.03
CA ARG A 41 -8.82 15.47 -0.86
C ARG A 41 -8.18 15.20 -2.23
N HIS A 42 -7.24 14.26 -2.27
CA HIS A 42 -6.51 13.91 -3.49
C HIS A 42 -7.21 12.78 -4.24
N LYS A 43 -7.44 12.97 -5.53
CA LYS A 43 -8.16 12.02 -6.40
C LYS A 43 -7.27 11.34 -7.44
N THR A 44 -6.03 11.82 -7.59
CA THR A 44 -5.07 11.31 -8.57
C THR A 44 -3.79 10.88 -7.87
N PRO A 45 -3.08 9.86 -8.39
CA PRO A 45 -1.81 9.45 -7.82
C PRO A 45 -0.80 10.60 -7.81
N ALA A 46 -0.75 11.39 -8.89
CA ALA A 46 0.16 12.53 -9.00
C ALA A 46 -0.02 13.56 -7.87
N HIS A 47 -1.26 13.91 -7.52
CA HIS A 47 -1.52 14.82 -6.41
C HIS A 47 -1.13 14.21 -5.06
N ILE A 48 -1.29 12.90 -4.87
CA ILE A 48 -0.86 12.24 -3.65
C ILE A 48 0.67 12.30 -3.53
N THR A 49 1.39 12.00 -4.60
CA THR A 49 2.86 12.06 -4.58
C THR A 49 3.36 13.50 -4.41
N ASP A 50 2.75 14.47 -5.09
CA ASP A 50 3.08 15.89 -4.97
C ASP A 50 2.84 16.40 -3.55
N ALA A 51 1.69 16.05 -2.94
CA ALA A 51 1.41 16.38 -1.54
C ALA A 51 2.41 15.74 -0.57
N ALA A 52 2.84 14.50 -0.83
CA ALA A 52 3.87 13.84 -0.03
C ALA A 52 5.21 14.56 -0.14
N LEU A 53 5.61 14.99 -1.34
CA LEU A 53 6.81 15.79 -1.59
C LEU A 53 6.71 17.18 -0.97
N GLY A 54 5.50 17.75 -0.91
CA GLY A 54 5.18 19.00 -0.21
C GLY A 54 5.14 18.88 1.31
N GLY A 55 5.35 17.68 1.87
CA GLY A 55 5.39 17.46 3.32
C GLY A 55 4.03 17.24 3.97
N GLU A 56 2.98 16.94 3.20
CA GLU A 56 1.68 16.55 3.77
C GLU A 56 1.85 15.21 4.51
N PRO A 57 1.64 15.17 5.85
CA PRO A 57 1.96 14.00 6.65
C PRO A 57 1.15 12.77 6.26
N ARG A 58 -0.09 12.97 5.80
CA ARG A 58 -0.95 11.86 5.35
C ARG A 58 -0.48 11.28 4.02
N ALA A 59 -0.19 12.14 3.05
CA ALA A 59 0.34 11.70 1.77
C ALA A 59 1.68 10.97 1.95
N LEU A 60 2.53 11.44 2.87
CA LEU A 60 3.76 10.76 3.25
C LEU A 60 3.49 9.34 3.78
N ALA A 61 2.59 9.20 4.76
CA ALA A 61 2.22 7.91 5.33
C ALA A 61 1.68 6.93 4.27
N VAL A 62 0.93 7.45 3.29
CA VAL A 62 0.39 6.67 2.17
C VAL A 62 1.51 6.16 1.26
N VAL A 63 2.46 7.03 0.90
CA VAL A 63 3.63 6.65 0.07
C VAL A 63 4.53 5.67 0.82
N GLU A 64 4.77 5.86 2.11
CA GLU A 64 5.54 4.91 2.93
C GLU A 64 4.86 3.54 2.98
N GLN A 65 3.55 3.50 3.21
CA GLN A 65 2.80 2.25 3.26
C GLN A 65 2.79 1.55 1.89
N PHE A 66 2.67 2.32 0.80
CA PHE A 66 2.82 1.82 -0.56
C PHE A 66 4.21 1.17 -0.78
N CYS A 67 5.29 1.84 -0.35
CA CYS A 67 6.66 1.32 -0.42
C CYS A 67 6.86 0.06 0.45
N ARG A 68 6.21 -0.04 1.61
CA ARG A 68 6.25 -1.26 2.44
C ARG A 68 5.55 -2.42 1.75
N PHE A 69 4.40 -2.18 1.10
CA PHE A 69 3.72 -3.20 0.31
C PHE A 69 4.59 -3.65 -0.88
N LEU A 70 5.23 -2.71 -1.60
CA LEU A 70 6.24 -3.00 -2.64
C LEU A 70 7.33 -3.95 -2.13
N GLY A 71 7.98 -3.59 -1.01
CA GLY A 71 9.06 -4.39 -0.44
C GLY A 71 8.62 -5.78 0.02
N ARG A 72 7.41 -5.90 0.56
CA ARG A 72 6.86 -7.18 1.00
C ARG A 72 6.51 -8.09 -0.17
N VAL A 73 5.99 -7.53 -1.26
CA VAL A 73 5.74 -8.27 -2.50
C VAL A 73 7.06 -8.70 -3.14
N ALA A 74 8.02 -7.78 -3.29
CA ALA A 74 9.32 -8.09 -3.87
C ALA A 74 10.05 -9.16 -3.05
N GLY A 75 10.02 -9.06 -1.72
CA GLY A 75 10.58 -10.06 -0.81
C GLY A 75 9.83 -11.40 -0.86
N ASN A 76 8.49 -11.39 -0.89
CA ASN A 76 7.71 -12.62 -1.02
C ASN A 76 7.87 -13.26 -2.40
N ASN A 77 8.03 -12.48 -3.47
CA ASN A 77 8.36 -13.00 -4.80
C ASN A 77 9.81 -13.53 -4.86
N VAL A 78 10.78 -12.94 -4.17
CA VAL A 78 12.11 -13.55 -4.02
C VAL A 78 12.03 -14.87 -3.25
N LEU A 79 11.18 -14.96 -2.23
CA LEU A 79 10.95 -16.21 -1.48
C LEU A 79 10.11 -17.24 -2.26
N THR A 80 9.23 -16.81 -3.18
CA THR A 80 8.31 -17.69 -3.93
C THR A 80 8.81 -18.06 -5.34
N LEU A 81 9.62 -17.21 -5.97
CA LEU A 81 10.20 -17.39 -7.32
C LEU A 81 11.73 -17.55 -7.32
N GLY A 82 12.42 -17.34 -6.18
CA GLY A 82 13.88 -17.12 -6.16
C GLY A 82 14.70 -17.87 -5.11
N ALA A 83 14.15 -18.83 -4.34
CA ALA A 83 14.98 -19.78 -3.59
C ALA A 83 15.41 -20.97 -4.47
N ARG A 84 16.03 -20.68 -5.62
CA ARG A 84 16.88 -21.62 -6.38
C ARG A 84 18.02 -20.82 -6.98
N GLY A 85 19.17 -20.82 -6.31
CA GLY A 85 20.43 -20.36 -6.91
C GLY A 85 21.30 -19.54 -5.96
N GLY A 86 21.93 -20.23 -5.02
CA GLY A 86 23.08 -19.79 -4.23
C GLY A 86 23.72 -21.02 -3.63
#